data_AF-X1JQW6-F1
#
_entry.id   AF-X1JQW6-F1
#
_cell.length_a   1.000
_cell.length_b   1.000
_cell.length_c   1.000
_cell.angle_alpha   90.00
_cell.angle_beta   90.00
_cell.angle_gamma   90.00
#
_symmetry.space_group_name_H-M   'P 1'
#
loop_
_entity.id
_entity.type
_entity.pdbx_description
1 polymer ?
#
loop_
_entity_poly.entity_id
_entity_poly.type
_entity_poly.pdbx_seq_one_letter_code
_entity_poly.pdbx_strand_id
1 'polypeptide(L)'
;MSFDFRVFLGESYDGTSQKVDELLRRMDALSIEMALTCPFRPLSCDLDQANRDLAEKIKNHADRLIGAVRVDPWQPDAIVSLREGL
;
A
#
# COMPACT_ATOMS: atom_id res chain seq x y z
N MET A 1 -19.64 -6.62 -6.76
CA MET A 1 -18.42 -6.50 -5.96
C MET A 1 -17.21 -6.97 -6.75
N SER A 2 -16.56 -6.04 -7.46
CA SER A 2 -15.23 -6.25 -8.06
C SER A 2 -14.14 -5.79 -7.09
N PHE A 3 -13.17 -6.67 -6.82
CA PHE A 3 -12.09 -6.43 -5.87
C PHE A 3 -10.72 -6.68 -6.52
N ASP A 4 -9.84 -5.67 -6.50
CA ASP A 4 -8.45 -5.85 -6.91
C ASP A 4 -7.60 -6.24 -5.70
N PHE A 5 -7.12 -7.48 -5.68
CA PHE A 5 -6.38 -8.02 -4.53
C PHE A 5 -4.91 -7.62 -4.50
N ARG A 6 -4.40 -6.87 -5.49
CA ARG A 6 -2.97 -6.54 -5.52
C ARG A 6 -2.67 -5.22 -6.21
N VAL A 7 -2.66 -4.15 -5.41
CA VAL A 7 -2.28 -2.82 -5.86
C VAL A 7 -1.09 -2.30 -5.07
N PHE A 8 -0.14 -1.67 -5.77
CA PHE A 8 0.99 -0.99 -5.14
C PHE A 8 0.81 0.54 -5.15
N LEU A 9 1.17 1.19 -4.05
CA LEU A 9 1.06 2.65 -3.89
C LEU A 9 2.38 3.25 -3.39
N GLY A 10 2.57 4.54 -3.66
CA GLY A 10 3.78 5.29 -3.29
C GLY A 10 4.85 5.28 -4.39
N GLU A 11 6.09 5.47 -3.99
CA GLU A 11 7.26 5.49 -4.88
C GLU A 11 8.08 4.21 -4.70
N SER A 12 8.53 3.66 -5.83
CA SER A 12 9.37 2.48 -5.92
C SER A 12 10.83 2.87 -6.15
N TYR A 13 11.75 2.00 -5.73
CA TYR A 13 13.19 2.17 -5.94
C TYR A 13 13.62 2.29 -7.41
N ASP A 14 12.79 1.84 -8.35
CA ASP A 14 13.03 1.86 -9.79
C ASP A 14 12.42 3.10 -10.49
N GLY A 15 11.88 4.05 -9.71
CA GLY A 15 11.23 5.25 -10.23
C GLY A 15 9.75 5.06 -10.59
N THR A 16 9.22 3.83 -10.50
CA THR A 16 7.76 3.60 -10.64
C THR A 16 7.04 4.30 -9.49
N SER A 17 5.91 4.96 -9.76
CA SER A 17 5.09 5.55 -8.70
C SER A 17 3.60 5.44 -9.01
N GLN A 18 2.79 5.42 -7.96
CA GLN A 18 1.34 5.47 -8.07
C GLN A 18 0.73 6.28 -6.91
N LYS A 19 -0.13 7.24 -7.25
CA LYS A 19 -0.87 8.06 -6.29
C LYS A 19 -2.26 7.48 -6.03
N VAL A 20 -2.80 7.73 -4.83
CA VAL A 20 -4.14 7.28 -4.42
C VAL A 20 -5.21 7.81 -5.37
N ASP A 21 -5.23 9.10 -5.67
CA ASP A 21 -6.24 9.71 -6.56
C ASP A 21 -6.23 9.10 -7.97
N GLU A 22 -5.05 8.73 -8.46
CA GLU A 22 -4.92 8.10 -9.77
C GLU A 22 -5.47 6.67 -9.76
N LEU A 23 -5.16 5.91 -8.70
CA LEU A 23 -5.73 4.59 -8.49
C LEU A 23 -7.25 4.65 -8.42
N LEU A 24 -7.82 5.55 -7.61
CA LEU A 24 -9.27 5.68 -7.45
C LEU A 24 -9.95 6.01 -8.78
N ARG A 25 -9.39 6.94 -9.57
CA ARG A 25 -9.91 7.24 -10.92
C ARG A 25 -9.89 6.01 -11.85
N ARG A 26 -8.83 5.19 -11.78
CA ARG A 26 -8.75 3.95 -12.58
C ARG A 26 -9.75 2.90 -12.09
N MET A 27 -9.91 2.77 -10.77
CA MET A 27 -10.92 1.89 -10.17
C MET A 27 -12.32 2.27 -10.65
N ASP A 28 -12.67 3.56 -10.66
CA ASP A 28 -13.95 4.05 -11.16
C ASP A 28 -14.17 3.70 -12.64
N ALA A 29 -13.16 3.97 -13.48
CA ALA A 29 -13.22 3.67 -14.91
C ALA A 29 -13.38 2.17 -15.21
N LEU A 30 -12.89 1.31 -14.32
CA LEU A 30 -12.93 -0.14 -14.45
C LEU A 30 -14.05 -0.80 -13.61
N SER A 31 -14.88 0.00 -12.92
CA SER A 31 -15.90 -0.50 -11.99
C SER A 31 -15.33 -1.44 -10.91
N ILE A 32 -14.13 -1.15 -10.41
CA ILE A 32 -13.52 -1.81 -9.26
C ILE A 32 -14.00 -1.09 -8.01
N GLU A 33 -14.69 -1.81 -7.13
CA GLU A 33 -15.34 -1.24 -5.95
C GLU A 33 -14.32 -1.03 -4.83
N MET A 34 -13.44 -2.01 -4.62
CA MET A 34 -12.46 -2.03 -3.54
C MET A 34 -11.12 -2.61 -3.99
N ALA A 35 -10.04 -2.27 -3.29
CA ALA A 35 -8.70 -2.81 -3.56
C ALA A 35 -7.88 -3.09 -2.29
N LEU A 36 -7.06 -4.14 -2.32
CA LEU A 36 -5.99 -4.39 -1.37
C LEU A 36 -4.72 -3.68 -1.85
N THR A 37 -4.19 -2.81 -1.01
CA THR A 37 -3.06 -1.94 -1.29
C THR A 37 -1.85 -2.31 -0.45
N CYS A 38 -0.66 -2.24 -1.03
CA CYS A 38 0.62 -2.51 -0.39
C CYS A 38 1.61 -1.41 -0.80
N PRO A 39 2.58 -1.00 0.02
CA PRO A 39 3.57 -0.05 -0.46
C PRO A 39 4.44 -0.69 -1.55
N PHE A 40 4.85 0.13 -2.53
CA PHE A 40 6.02 -0.20 -3.34
C PHE A 40 7.26 -0.39 -2.45
N ARG A 41 8.29 -1.05 -3.00
CA ARG A 41 9.57 -1.16 -2.29
C ARG A 41 10.29 0.19 -2.40
N PRO A 42 10.50 0.93 -1.29
CA PRO A 42 11.12 2.25 -1.35
C PRO A 42 12.63 2.13 -1.62
N LEU A 43 13.23 3.20 -2.15
CA LEU A 43 14.68 3.30 -2.35
C LEU A 43 15.45 3.19 -1.02
N SER A 44 14.91 3.76 0.05
CA SER A 44 15.48 3.70 1.41
C SER A 44 15.53 2.29 1.99
N CYS A 45 14.78 1.34 1.42
CA CYS A 45 14.52 0.01 1.98
C CYS A 45 13.83 0.02 3.36
N ASP A 46 13.36 1.19 3.83
CA ASP A 46 12.60 1.34 5.07
C ASP A 46 11.12 1.00 4.82
N LEU A 47 10.77 -0.27 5.01
CA LEU A 47 9.40 -0.75 4.80
C LEU A 47 8.43 -0.26 5.87
N ASP A 48 8.90 -0.02 7.10
CA ASP A 48 8.04 0.47 8.16
C ASP A 48 7.59 1.90 7.88
N GLN A 49 8.50 2.76 7.41
CA GLN A 49 8.11 4.10 6.96
C GLN A 49 7.15 4.03 5.78
N ALA A 50 7.39 3.13 4.81
CA ALA A 50 6.50 2.97 3.67
C ALA A 50 5.10 2.46 4.08
N ASN A 51 5.01 1.56 5.07
CA ASN A 51 3.74 1.10 5.64
C ASN A 51 3.00 2.26 6.33
N ARG A 52 3.68 3.05 7.18
CA ARG A 52 3.09 4.23 7.85
C ARG A 52 2.57 5.26 6.84
N ASP A 53 3.38 5.56 5.83
CA ASP A 53 3.01 6.50 4.77
C ASP A 53 1.79 6.00 3.98
N LEU A 54 1.69 4.69 3.73
CA LEU A 54 0.51 4.10 3.11
C LEU A 54 -0.72 4.24 4.01
N ALA A 55 -0.60 3.92 5.30
CA ALA A 55 -1.68 4.00 6.29
C ALA A 55 -2.34 5.38 6.26
N GLU A 56 -1.52 6.44 6.37
CA GLU A 56 -2.00 7.82 6.36
C GLU A 56 -2.67 8.19 5.03
N LYS A 57 -2.14 7.71 3.89
CA LYS A 57 -2.69 7.98 2.57
C LYS A 57 -4.05 7.30 2.33
N ILE A 58 -4.26 6.10 2.85
CA ILE A 58 -5.49 5.34 2.61
C ILE A 58 -6.57 5.55 3.68
N LYS A 59 -6.22 6.13 4.83
CA LYS A 59 -7.12 6.33 5.97
C LYS A 59 -8.44 7.01 5.61
N ASN A 60 -8.41 8.01 4.72
CA ASN A 60 -9.60 8.75 4.27
C ASN A 60 -10.40 8.02 3.17
N HIS A 61 -9.96 6.82 2.77
CA HIS A 61 -10.54 6.00 1.71
C HIS A 61 -10.75 4.55 2.16
N ALA A 62 -10.92 4.32 3.47
CA ALA A 62 -11.05 2.98 4.05
C ALA A 62 -12.30 2.22 3.57
N ASP A 63 -13.28 2.91 3.00
CA ASP A 63 -14.44 2.33 2.31
C ASP A 63 -14.06 1.64 0.98
N ARG A 64 -12.92 2.01 0.40
CA ARG A 64 -12.46 1.50 -0.91
C ARG A 64 -11.09 0.84 -0.88
N LEU A 65 -10.22 1.21 0.04
CA LEU A 65 -8.82 0.77 0.09
C LEU A 65 -8.54 0.06 1.41
N ILE A 66 -8.17 -1.21 1.31
CA ILE A 66 -7.66 -2.00 2.43
C ILE A 66 -6.13 -1.97 2.34
N GLY A 67 -5.44 -1.79 3.46
CA GLY A 67 -3.98 -1.84 3.50
C GLY A 67 -3.46 -3.22 3.87
N ALA A 68 -2.37 -3.63 3.24
CA ALA A 68 -1.56 -4.79 3.59
C ALA A 68 -0.13 -4.33 3.89
N VAL A 69 0.40 -4.81 5.03
CA VAL A 69 1.76 -4.51 5.45
C VAL A 69 2.75 -5.24 4.55
N ARG A 70 3.85 -4.57 4.25
CA ARG A 70 5.02 -5.21 3.65
C ARG A 70 6.10 -5.33 4.71
N VAL A 71 6.57 -6.55 4.95
CA VAL A 71 7.59 -6.86 5.96
C VAL A 71 8.78 -7.49 5.27
N ASP A 72 9.99 -7.08 5.66
CA ASP A 72 11.22 -7.78 5.30
C ASP A 72 11.53 -8.82 6.40
N PRO A 73 11.40 -10.13 6.11
CA PRO A 73 11.62 -11.16 7.13
C PRO A 73 13.07 -11.26 7.61
N TRP A 74 14.02 -10.58 6.94
CA TRP A 74 15.43 -10.55 7.34
C TRP A 74 15.75 -9.43 8.33
N GLN A 75 14.81 -8.51 8.57
CA GLN A 75 15.01 -7.46 9.57
C GLN A 75 14.85 -8.03 10.99
N PRO A 76 15.69 -7.61 11.96
CA PRO A 76 15.64 -8.12 13.34
C PRO A 76 14.26 -7.97 14.01
N ASP A 77 13.49 -6.97 13.61
CA ASP A 77 12.20 -6.56 14.13
C ASP A 77 11.01 -7.00 13.26
N ALA A 78 11.21 -7.87 12.26
CA ALA A 78 10.16 -8.31 11.34
C ALA A 78 8.87 -8.82 12.01
N ILE A 79 8.98 -9.48 13.18
CA ILE A 79 7.82 -9.94 13.95
C ILE A 79 7.03 -8.76 14.54
N VAL A 80 7.72 -7.69 14.97
CA VAL A 80 7.09 -6.47 15.48
C VAL A 80 6.37 -5.77 14.34
N SER A 81 7.04 -5.55 13.20
CA SER A 81 6.43 -4.93 12.01
C SER A 81 5.23 -5.71 11.48
N LEU A 82 5.22 -7.05 11.59
CA LEU A 82 4.07 -7.88 11.22
C LEU A 82 2.87 -7.71 12.17
N ARG A 83 3.12 -7.55 13.48
CA ARG A 83 2.07 -7.45 14.51
C ARG A 83 1.47 -6.05 14.61
N GLU A 84 2.30 -5.03 14.40
CA GLU A 84 1.97 -3.63 14.63
C GLU A 84 1.74 -2.85 13.33
N GLY A 85 2.02 -3.47 12.18
CA GLY A 85 1.92 -2.78 10.90
C GLY A 85 0.47 -2.54 10.46
N LEU A 86 0.30 -1.37 9.83
CA LEU A 86 -0.94 -0.72 9.37
C LEU A 86 -2.02 -0.54 10.44
#